data_AF-A0A177WCF9-F1
#
_entry.id   AF-A0A177WCF9-F1
#
_cell.length_a   1.000
_cell.length_b   1.000
_cell.length_c   1.000
_cell.angle_alpha   90.00
_cell.angle_beta   90.00
_cell.angle_gamma   90.00
#
_symmetry.space_group_name_H-M   'P 1'
#
loop_
_entity.id
_entity.type
_entity.pdbx_description
1 polymer ?
#
loop_
_entity_poly.entity_id
_entity_poly.type
_entity_poly.pdbx_seq_one_letter_code
_entity_poly.pdbx_strand_id
1 'polypeptide(L)'
;MSSAIVVSTSESPAPTFEPSPSTSGSTSGSASGSTSTPDPDPLFQSHSDTYAANLFLHYNTLLKRYDAKVAQCKNLKRNCKKLDKIVRIQTLIHTQTLDKCIRDRDSSKKMRLKATSNCMEENSKKARDLYLQSLAKKIHICDEASQLEAKVNEIEVHIIQQ
;
A
#
# COMPACT_ATOMS: atom_id res chain seq x y z
N MET A 1 -45.00 17.20 -9.93
CA MET A 1 -45.58 17.40 -8.58
C MET A 1 -44.83 16.46 -7.66
N SER A 2 -43.67 16.90 -7.14
CA SER A 2 -43.49 17.52 -5.82
C SER A 2 -43.74 16.53 -4.68
N SER A 3 -42.64 16.05 -4.09
CA SER A 3 -42.65 15.54 -2.72
C SER A 3 -41.54 16.25 -1.96
N ALA A 4 -41.98 17.00 -0.95
CA ALA A 4 -41.20 17.90 -0.14
C ALA A 4 -40.16 17.16 0.71
N ILE A 5 -39.00 17.79 0.88
CA ILE A 5 -38.00 17.41 1.87
C ILE A 5 -38.38 18.15 3.16
N VAL A 6 -38.77 17.40 4.19
CA VAL A 6 -39.05 17.93 5.51
C VAL A 6 -37.71 18.18 6.20
N VAL A 7 -37.40 19.45 6.46
CA VAL A 7 -36.23 19.87 7.24
C VAL A 7 -36.58 19.73 8.71
N SER A 8 -35.95 18.79 9.41
CA SER A 8 -36.01 18.73 10.88
C SER A 8 -34.85 19.57 11.45
N THR A 9 -35.18 20.75 11.93
CA THR A 9 -34.33 21.56 12.81
C THR A 9 -34.35 20.93 14.21
N SER A 10 -33.28 20.23 14.58
CA SER A 10 -33.07 19.77 15.95
C SER A 10 -32.31 20.85 16.73
N GLU A 11 -33.07 21.78 17.29
CA GLU A 11 -32.61 22.75 18.28
C GLU A 11 -32.24 22.04 19.60
N SER A 12 -31.09 22.40 20.15
CA SER A 12 -30.48 21.80 21.34
C SER A 12 -31.26 22.18 22.60
N PRO A 13 -31.65 21.25 23.50
CA PRO A 13 -32.06 21.66 24.83
C PRO A 13 -30.82 21.87 25.71
N ALA A 14 -30.74 23.04 26.34
CA ALA A 14 -29.74 23.36 27.35
C ALA A 14 -29.86 22.42 28.56
N PRO A 15 -28.75 22.00 29.19
CA PRO A 15 -28.81 21.16 30.37
C PRO A 15 -29.30 21.98 31.59
N THR A 16 -30.39 21.52 32.18
CA THR A 16 -30.93 22.03 33.45
C THR A 16 -30.00 21.59 34.60
N PHE A 17 -29.47 22.54 35.36
CA PHE A 17 -28.75 22.24 36.60
C PHE A 17 -29.76 21.97 37.72
N GLU A 18 -29.72 20.78 38.32
CA GLU A 18 -30.37 20.51 39.60
C GLU A 18 -29.59 21.16 40.77
N PRO A 19 -30.26 21.66 41.81
CA PRO A 19 -29.59 22.28 42.95
C PRO A 19 -29.03 21.22 43.91
N SER A 20 -27.80 21.42 44.36
CA SER A 20 -27.12 20.59 45.35
C SER A 20 -27.91 20.50 46.67
N PRO A 21 -27.96 19.33 47.34
CA PRO A 21 -28.51 19.26 48.67
C PRO A 21 -27.59 20.00 49.65
N SER A 22 -28.16 20.98 50.33
CA SER A 22 -27.57 21.59 51.52
C SER A 22 -27.96 20.74 52.72
N THR A 23 -26.97 20.15 53.41
CA THR A 23 -27.21 19.63 54.76
C THR A 23 -26.05 20.01 55.67
N SER A 24 -26.35 20.99 56.51
CA SER A 24 -25.72 21.34 57.78
C SER A 24 -25.83 20.18 58.79
N GLY A 25 -24.79 19.97 59.61
CA GLY A 25 -24.90 19.13 60.80
C GLY A 25 -23.56 18.79 61.44
N SER A 26 -23.22 19.52 62.50
CA SER A 26 -21.97 19.53 63.28
C SER A 26 -21.61 18.19 63.97
N THR A 27 -20.31 17.97 64.20
CA THR A 27 -19.73 17.76 65.55
C THR A 27 -18.19 17.77 65.52
N SER A 28 -17.63 18.27 66.62
CA SER A 28 -16.25 18.61 66.94
C SER A 28 -15.23 17.46 66.92
N GLY A 29 -14.01 17.74 66.48
CA GLY A 29 -12.84 16.88 66.70
C GLY A 29 -11.53 17.55 66.28
N SER A 30 -10.62 17.70 67.24
CA SER A 30 -9.41 18.52 67.22
C SER A 30 -8.37 18.14 66.15
N ALA A 31 -7.64 19.17 65.71
CA ALA A 31 -6.54 19.09 64.74
C ALA A 31 -5.29 18.38 65.30
N SER A 32 -4.70 17.51 64.48
CA SER A 32 -3.26 17.18 64.41
C SER A 32 -2.95 16.69 63.00
N GLY A 33 -2.28 17.51 62.20
CA GLY A 33 -2.03 17.26 60.79
C GLY A 33 -1.05 16.12 60.52
N SER A 34 -1.33 15.37 59.45
CA SER A 34 -0.40 14.78 58.46
C SER A 34 -1.21 13.85 57.54
N THR A 35 -2.24 14.37 56.86
CA THR A 35 -2.87 13.65 55.75
C THR A 35 -2.17 14.06 54.48
N SER A 36 -1.30 13.19 53.98
CA SER A 36 -0.93 13.11 52.58
C SER A 36 -2.20 13.04 51.74
N THR A 37 -2.67 14.17 51.23
CA THR A 37 -3.55 14.17 50.08
C THR A 37 -2.77 13.55 48.93
N PRO A 38 -3.22 12.40 48.36
CA PRO A 38 -2.74 12.02 47.05
C PRO A 38 -3.13 13.17 46.13
N ASP A 39 -2.17 13.73 45.41
CA ASP A 39 -2.46 14.66 44.33
C ASP A 39 -3.55 14.01 43.46
N PRO A 40 -4.67 14.68 43.14
CA PRO A 40 -5.65 14.10 42.26
C PRO A 40 -4.95 13.84 40.92
N ASP A 41 -4.83 12.56 40.55
CA ASP A 41 -4.30 12.15 39.26
C ASP A 41 -4.94 13.03 38.18
N PRO A 42 -4.16 13.62 37.25
CA PRO A 42 -4.73 14.42 36.19
C PRO A 42 -5.63 13.52 35.34
N LEU A 43 -6.95 13.61 35.58
CA LEU A 43 -8.01 12.82 34.94
C LEU A 43 -8.13 13.07 33.42
N PHE A 44 -7.38 14.01 32.87
CA PHE A 44 -7.35 14.31 31.45
C PHE A 44 -5.90 14.43 30.98
N GLN A 45 -5.32 13.31 30.59
CA GLN A 45 -4.14 13.32 29.73
C GLN A 45 -4.55 13.78 28.33
N SER A 46 -3.99 14.90 27.86
CA SER A 46 -4.17 15.38 26.48
C SER A 46 -3.41 14.49 25.51
N HIS A 47 -3.95 13.31 25.22
CA HIS A 47 -3.36 12.35 24.29
C HIS A 47 -3.55 12.76 22.82
N SER A 48 -4.46 13.68 22.52
CA SER A 48 -4.88 14.00 21.16
C SER A 48 -3.78 14.59 20.28
N ASP A 49 -2.96 15.52 20.79
CA ASP A 49 -1.92 16.17 19.99
C ASP A 49 -0.79 15.20 19.62
N THR A 50 -0.39 14.35 20.57
CA THR A 50 0.63 13.32 20.36
C THR A 50 0.09 12.19 19.47
N TYR A 51 -1.19 11.82 19.62
CA TYR A 51 -1.84 10.80 18.80
C TYR A 51 -1.97 11.25 17.34
N ALA A 52 -2.47 12.47 17.10
CA ALA A 52 -2.61 13.03 15.76
C ALA A 52 -1.24 13.21 15.09
N ALA A 53 -0.23 13.72 15.80
CA ALA A 53 1.13 13.85 15.27
C ALA A 53 1.74 12.49 14.89
N ASN A 54 1.53 11.45 15.71
CA ASN A 54 1.96 10.09 15.40
C ASN A 54 1.21 9.50 14.19
N LEU A 55 -0.08 9.78 14.06
CA LEU A 55 -0.90 9.33 12.93
C LEU A 55 -0.43 9.98 11.62
N PHE A 56 -0.18 11.29 11.61
CA PHE A 56 0.39 11.99 10.46
C PHE A 56 1.81 11.50 10.10
N LEU A 57 2.66 11.24 11.11
CA LEU A 57 3.99 10.68 10.88
C LEU A 57 3.90 9.28 10.25
N HIS A 58 2.97 8.46 10.74
CA HIS A 58 2.73 7.12 10.22
C HIS A 58 2.22 7.15 8.78
N TYR A 59 1.21 7.98 8.49
CA TYR A 59 0.67 8.20 7.15
C TYR A 59 1.77 8.63 6.16
N ASN A 60 2.55 9.67 6.50
CA ASN A 60 3.62 10.18 5.64
C ASN A 60 4.70 9.11 5.36
N THR A 61 4.97 8.25 6.34
CA THR A 61 5.91 7.14 6.17
C THR A 61 5.36 6.08 5.22
N LEU A 62 4.07 5.73 5.33
CA LEU A 62 3.42 4.81 4.39
C LEU A 62 3.37 5.39 2.99
N LEU A 63 3.00 6.67 2.83
CA LEU A 63 2.90 7.32 1.54
C LEU A 63 4.24 7.29 0.79
N LYS A 64 5.34 7.63 1.49
CA LYS A 64 6.70 7.51 0.91
C LYS A 64 7.04 6.10 0.46
N ARG A 65 6.65 5.08 1.24
CA ARG A 65 6.86 3.67 0.88
C ARG A 65 6.02 3.27 -0.33
N TYR A 66 4.79 3.79 -0.45
CA TYR A 66 3.89 3.54 -1.57
C TYR A 66 4.47 4.13 -2.86
N ASP A 67 4.85 5.40 -2.84
CA ASP A 67 5.46 6.07 -3.99
C ASP A 67 6.73 5.36 -4.47
N ALA A 68 7.56 4.89 -3.53
CA ALA A 68 8.76 4.12 -3.83
C ALA A 68 8.41 2.79 -4.54
N LYS A 69 7.39 2.07 -4.08
CA LYS A 69 6.94 0.82 -4.71
C LYS A 69 6.30 1.05 -6.08
N VAL A 70 5.50 2.11 -6.24
CA VAL A 70 4.94 2.53 -7.53
C VAL A 70 6.06 2.85 -8.54
N ALA A 71 7.12 3.54 -8.11
CA ALA A 71 8.28 3.81 -8.96
C ALA A 71 9.01 2.52 -9.38
N GLN A 72 9.18 1.57 -8.46
CA GLN A 72 9.74 0.25 -8.76
C GLN A 72 8.89 -0.51 -9.80
N CYS A 73 7.55 -0.51 -9.65
CA CYS A 73 6.64 -1.10 -10.63
C CYS A 73 6.75 -0.45 -12.02
N LYS A 74 6.85 0.88 -12.09
CA LYS A 74 7.02 1.61 -13.37
C LYS A 74 8.33 1.23 -14.06
N ASN A 75 9.44 1.15 -13.31
CA ASN A 75 10.73 0.73 -13.85
C ASN A 75 10.66 -0.70 -14.39
N LEU A 76 10.10 -1.62 -13.60
CA LEU A 76 9.95 -3.01 -13.97
C LEU A 76 9.07 -3.19 -15.21
N LYS A 77 7.96 -2.45 -15.33
CA LYS A 77 7.11 -2.42 -16.54
C LYS A 77 7.90 -2.02 -17.79
N ARG A 78 8.81 -1.05 -17.68
CA ARG A 78 9.68 -0.63 -18.80
C ARG A 78 10.67 -1.74 -19.18
N ASN A 79 11.25 -2.43 -18.20
CA ASN A 79 12.16 -3.55 -18.47
C ASN A 79 11.45 -4.71 -19.16
N CYS A 80 10.22 -5.06 -18.74
CA CYS A 80 9.40 -6.06 -19.43
C CYS A 80 9.13 -5.70 -20.89
N LYS A 81 8.81 -4.44 -21.20
CA LYS A 81 8.59 -4.00 -22.58
C LYS A 81 9.84 -4.14 -23.45
N LYS A 82 11.03 -3.86 -22.89
CA LYS A 82 12.31 -4.05 -23.60
C LYS A 82 12.55 -5.54 -23.88
N LEU A 83 12.31 -6.40 -22.89
CA LEU A 83 12.45 -7.84 -23.05
C LEU A 83 11.47 -8.41 -24.09
N ASP A 84 10.20 -8.00 -24.07
CA ASP A 84 9.21 -8.42 -25.07
C ASP A 84 9.66 -8.10 -26.50
N LYS A 85 10.22 -6.90 -26.73
CA LYS A 85 10.77 -6.52 -28.04
C LYS A 85 11.92 -7.42 -28.47
N ILE A 86 12.84 -7.74 -27.56
CA ILE A 86 13.98 -8.63 -27.85
C ILE A 86 13.48 -10.03 -28.19
N VAL A 87 12.55 -10.58 -27.40
CA VAL A 87 11.96 -11.91 -27.62
C VAL A 87 11.30 -11.98 -28.99
N ARG A 88 10.47 -10.99 -29.36
CA ARG A 88 9.81 -10.94 -30.68
C ARG A 88 10.82 -10.96 -31.84
N ILE A 89 11.90 -10.18 -31.75
CA ILE A 89 12.95 -10.15 -32.78
C ILE A 89 13.65 -11.50 -32.87
N GLN A 90 14.00 -12.09 -31.72
CA GLN A 90 14.68 -13.37 -31.67
C GLN A 90 13.82 -14.52 -32.21
N THR A 91 12.52 -14.52 -31.89
CA THR A 91 11.54 -15.46 -32.48
C THR A 91 11.48 -15.31 -33.99
N LEU A 92 11.39 -14.09 -34.52
CA LEU A 92 11.36 -13.85 -35.97
C LEU A 92 12.61 -14.41 -36.66
N ILE A 93 13.80 -14.11 -36.14
CA ILE A 93 15.07 -14.61 -36.70
C ILE A 93 15.12 -16.14 -36.64
N HIS A 94 14.64 -16.74 -35.54
CA HIS A 94 14.62 -18.20 -35.39
C HIS A 94 13.71 -18.85 -36.42
N THR A 95 12.49 -18.34 -36.60
CA THR A 95 11.55 -18.81 -37.62
C THR A 95 12.14 -18.68 -39.03
N GLN A 96 12.77 -17.55 -39.36
CA GLN A 96 13.43 -17.37 -40.66
C GLN A 96 14.61 -18.33 -40.87
N THR A 97 15.35 -18.65 -39.80
CA THR A 97 16.48 -19.58 -39.85
C THR A 97 16.01 -21.01 -40.07
N LEU A 98 14.94 -21.44 -39.38
CA LEU A 98 14.29 -22.73 -39.59
C LEU A 98 13.76 -22.87 -41.02
N ASP A 99 13.06 -21.85 -41.50
CA ASP A 99 12.49 -21.80 -42.85
C ASP A 99 13.58 -21.89 -43.94
N LYS A 100 14.70 -21.17 -43.76
CA LYS A 100 15.89 -21.33 -44.62
C LYS A 100 16.47 -22.74 -44.55
N CYS A 101 16.60 -23.33 -43.35
CA CYS A 101 17.13 -24.68 -43.16
C CYS A 101 16.30 -25.75 -43.88
N ILE A 102 14.98 -25.59 -43.91
CA ILE A 102 14.06 -26.51 -44.59
C ILE A 102 14.24 -26.43 -46.11
N ARG A 103 14.34 -25.21 -46.65
CA ARG A 103 14.47 -24.98 -48.09
C ARG A 103 15.86 -25.25 -48.67
N ASP A 104 16.91 -25.15 -47.85
CA ASP A 104 18.27 -25.32 -48.34
C ASP A 104 18.55 -26.79 -48.74
N ARG A 105 19.07 -26.97 -49.95
CA ARG A 105 19.44 -28.27 -50.52
C ARG A 105 20.90 -28.64 -50.24
N ASP A 106 21.73 -27.65 -49.92
CA ASP A 106 23.13 -27.85 -49.55
C ASP A 106 23.20 -28.42 -48.13
N SER A 107 23.68 -29.65 -47.99
CA SER A 107 23.73 -30.37 -46.71
C SER A 107 24.63 -29.68 -45.68
N SER A 108 25.71 -29.03 -46.12
CA SER A 108 26.65 -28.31 -45.27
C SER A 108 26.00 -27.03 -44.74
N LYS A 109 25.34 -26.25 -45.61
CA LYS A 109 24.59 -25.06 -45.19
C LYS A 109 23.43 -25.41 -44.26
N LYS A 110 22.71 -26.49 -44.57
CA LYS A 110 21.62 -27.00 -43.74
C LYS A 110 22.10 -27.41 -42.35
N MET A 111 23.25 -28.08 -42.24
CA MET A 111 23.83 -28.44 -40.94
C MET A 111 24.20 -27.20 -40.11
N ARG A 112 24.79 -26.18 -40.75
CA ARG A 112 25.09 -24.89 -40.10
C ARG A 112 23.83 -24.17 -39.61
N LEU A 113 22.80 -24.08 -40.45
CA LEU A 113 21.52 -23.46 -40.08
C LEU A 113 20.83 -24.19 -38.93
N LYS A 114 20.91 -25.53 -38.90
CA LYS A 114 20.40 -26.35 -37.79
C LYS A 114 21.15 -26.08 -36.48
N ALA A 115 22.48 -25.97 -36.53
CA ALA A 115 23.28 -25.58 -35.37
C ALA A 115 22.92 -24.17 -34.87
N THR A 116 22.73 -23.20 -35.77
CA THR A 116 22.24 -21.86 -35.42
C THR A 116 20.86 -21.91 -34.77
N SER A 117 19.94 -22.71 -35.33
CA SER A 117 18.60 -22.90 -34.78
C SER A 117 18.64 -23.44 -33.35
N ASN A 118 19.41 -24.49 -33.09
CA ASN A 118 19.55 -25.08 -31.76
C ASN A 118 20.13 -24.08 -30.75
N CYS A 119 21.17 -23.33 -31.14
CA CYS A 119 21.75 -22.28 -30.30
C CYS A 119 20.73 -21.19 -29.95
N MET A 120 19.93 -20.76 -30.92
CA MET A 120 18.86 -19.80 -30.69
C MET A 120 17.77 -20.34 -29.75
N GLU A 121 17.43 -21.62 -29.86
CA GLU A 121 16.46 -22.28 -29.00
C GLU A 121 16.94 -22.32 -27.54
N GLU A 122 18.19 -22.71 -27.29
CA GLU A 122 18.77 -22.70 -25.93
C GLU A 122 18.80 -21.29 -25.33
N ASN A 123 19.19 -20.28 -26.12
CA ASN A 123 19.18 -18.89 -25.69
C ASN A 123 17.75 -18.42 -25.37
N SER A 124 16.75 -18.86 -26.14
CA SER A 124 15.34 -18.53 -25.89
C SER A 124 14.82 -19.14 -24.59
N LYS A 125 15.23 -20.37 -24.23
CA LYS A 125 14.91 -21.00 -22.94
C LYS A 125 15.46 -20.19 -21.78
N LYS A 126 16.76 -19.84 -21.83
CA LYS A 126 17.39 -19.00 -20.80
C LYS A 126 16.71 -17.63 -20.67
N ALA A 127 16.36 -17.00 -21.78
CA ALA A 127 15.65 -15.72 -21.77
C ALA A 127 14.24 -15.83 -21.15
N ARG A 128 13.52 -16.94 -21.43
CA ARG A 128 12.20 -17.22 -20.85
C ARG A 128 12.28 -17.37 -19.34
N ASP A 129 13.28 -18.09 -18.82
CA ASP A 129 13.44 -18.29 -17.38
C ASP A 129 13.70 -16.97 -16.65
N LEU A 130 14.57 -16.11 -17.22
CA LEU A 130 14.81 -14.76 -16.70
C LEU A 130 13.55 -13.89 -16.73
N TYR A 131 12.74 -14.00 -17.80
CA TYR A 131 11.47 -13.29 -17.91
C TYR A 131 10.47 -13.76 -16.84
N LEU A 132 10.33 -15.06 -16.64
CA LEU A 132 9.45 -15.63 -15.60
C LEU A 132 9.88 -15.20 -14.20
N GLN A 133 11.19 -15.21 -13.92
CA GLN A 133 11.72 -14.73 -12.64
C GLN A 133 11.45 -13.22 -12.43
N SER A 134 11.60 -12.41 -13.48
CA SER A 134 11.27 -10.99 -13.44
C SER A 134 9.77 -10.74 -13.25
N LEU A 135 8.91 -11.55 -13.86
CA LEU A 135 7.47 -11.47 -13.71
C LEU A 135 7.01 -11.85 -12.29
N ALA A 136 7.59 -12.89 -11.69
CA ALA A 136 7.32 -13.26 -10.31
C ALA A 136 7.67 -12.11 -9.34
N LYS A 137 8.84 -11.47 -9.52
CA LYS A 137 9.21 -10.26 -8.76
C LYS A 137 8.21 -9.12 -8.95
N LYS A 138 7.66 -8.97 -10.17
CA LYS A 138 6.67 -7.94 -10.47
C LYS A 138 5.37 -8.14 -9.71
N ILE A 139 4.84 -9.36 -9.73
CA ILE A 139 3.61 -9.71 -9.01
C ILE A 139 3.81 -9.39 -7.53
N HIS A 140 4.91 -9.85 -6.94
CA HIS A 140 5.21 -9.59 -5.53
C HIS A 140 5.28 -8.09 -5.18
N ILE A 141 6.02 -7.28 -5.94
CA ILE A 141 6.12 -5.82 -5.67
C ILE A 141 4.76 -5.12 -5.88
N CYS A 142 3.97 -5.54 -6.87
CA CYS A 142 2.64 -4.99 -7.11
C CYS A 142 1.66 -5.35 -5.97
N ASP A 143 1.74 -6.55 -5.43
CA ASP A 143 0.93 -6.98 -4.28
C ASP A 143 1.30 -6.18 -3.03
N GLU A 144 2.60 -5.99 -2.77
CA GLU A 144 3.08 -5.12 -1.69
C GLU A 144 2.58 -3.68 -1.83
N ALA A 145 2.57 -3.13 -3.04
CA ALA A 145 2.06 -1.79 -3.31
C ALA A 145 0.55 -1.69 -3.01
N SER A 146 -0.23 -2.68 -3.45
CA SER A 146 -1.68 -2.74 -3.23
C SER A 146 -2.02 -2.87 -1.74
N GLN A 147 -1.27 -3.69 -1.00
CA GLN A 147 -1.42 -3.81 0.45
C GLN A 147 -1.12 -2.50 1.18
N LEU A 148 -0.12 -1.76 0.70
CA LEU A 148 0.26 -0.50 1.31
C LEU A 148 -0.76 0.60 1.00
N GLU A 149 -1.33 0.61 -0.20
CA GLU A 149 -2.44 1.48 -0.59
C GLU A 149 -3.67 1.28 0.31
N ALA A 150 -4.03 0.02 0.57
CA ALA A 150 -5.14 -0.30 1.48
C ALA A 150 -4.91 0.27 2.89
N LYS A 151 -3.68 0.14 3.42
CA LYS A 151 -3.32 0.69 4.73
C LYS A 151 -3.32 2.22 4.76
N VAL A 152 -2.84 2.87 3.69
CA VAL A 152 -2.91 4.33 3.55
C VAL A 152 -4.36 4.79 3.60
N ASN A 153 -5.24 4.15 2.83
CA ASN A 153 -6.66 4.51 2.76
C ASN A 153 -7.38 4.30 4.10
N GLU A 154 -7.06 3.21 4.84
CA GLU A 154 -7.61 2.96 6.18
C GLU A 154 -7.24 4.07 7.17
N ILE A 155 -5.97 4.50 7.16
CA ILE A 155 -5.49 5.58 8.04
C ILE A 155 -6.10 6.92 7.63
N GLU A 156 -6.22 7.20 6.33
CA GLU A 156 -6.81 8.43 5.82
C GLU A 156 -8.27 8.60 6.26
N VAL A 157 -9.06 7.51 6.25
CA VAL A 157 -10.43 7.51 6.78
C VAL A 157 -10.45 7.86 8.27
N HIS A 158 -9.52 7.34 9.06
CA HIS A 158 -9.42 7.66 10.49
C HIS A 158 -9.00 9.11 10.76
N ILE A 159 -8.17 9.71 9.91
CA ILE A 159 -7.81 11.14 10.00
C ILE A 159 -9.03 12.02 9.69
N ILE A 160 -9.83 11.67 8.68
CA ILE A 160 -10.99 12.47 8.23
C ILE A 160 -12.18 12.38 9.21
N GLN A 161 -12.27 11.31 10.01
CA GLN A 161 -13.35 11.09 10.98
C GLN A 161 -13.10 11.71 12.37
N GLN A 162 -11.91 12.27 12.62
CA GLN A 162 -11.61 13.07 13.82
C GLN A 162 -11.91 14.54 13.59
#